data_AF-A0A839JJ67-F1
#
_entry.id   AF-A0A839JJ67-F1
#
_cell.length_a   1.000
_cell.length_b   1.000
_cell.length_c   1.000
_cell.angle_alpha   90.00
_cell.angle_beta   90.00
_cell.angle_gamma   90.00
#
_symmetry.space_group_name_H-M   'P 1'
#
loop_
_entity.id
_entity.type
_entity.pdbx_description
1 polymer ?
#
loop_
_entity_poly.entity_id
_entity_poly.type
_entity_poly.pdbx_seq_one_letter_code
_entity_poly.pdbx_strand_id
1 'polypeptide(L)'
;SELTGLYWLWQNTVKKDTNPDSFYGLVHYRRFLSAKNKKTPLTKTELQNLINLKYEIILPKKRNYYIENLYSHYAHTLLIGPLDRTRAIIKEKYPDFLPEFDRLKTRRSAHMFNIFIFKKPLFEEYCEFLFGILFALESSLTKEELTRYDGFHARFFGRISELLLDVFLYTKFPDLDKRPDVLELKVLELEPVNWIEKISNFLLAKFFGKKYKKSC
;
A
#
# COMPACT_ATOMS: atom_id res chain seq x y z
N SER A 1 -6.74 -2.30 11.38
CA SER A 1 -6.32 -1.64 10.12
C SER A 1 -7.13 -2.23 8.99
N GLU A 2 -7.23 -1.55 7.86
CA GLU A 2 -7.84 -1.99 6.61
C GLU A 2 -7.35 -3.38 6.16
N LEU A 3 -6.13 -3.77 6.57
CA LEU A 3 -5.56 -5.10 6.35
C LEU A 3 -6.36 -6.26 6.94
N THR A 4 -7.07 -6.07 8.06
CA THR A 4 -7.92 -7.13 8.61
C THR A 4 -9.14 -7.37 7.73
N GLY A 5 -9.68 -6.30 7.12
CA GLY A 5 -10.75 -6.39 6.13
C GLY A 5 -10.26 -7.07 4.85
N LEU A 6 -9.06 -6.74 4.39
CA LEU A 6 -8.43 -7.40 3.24
C LEU A 6 -8.21 -8.90 3.48
N TYR A 7 -7.65 -9.27 4.64
CA TYR A 7 -7.43 -10.68 5.00
C TYR A 7 -8.75 -11.45 5.07
N TRP A 8 -9.76 -10.85 5.70
CA TRP A 8 -11.08 -11.46 5.80
C TRP A 8 -11.71 -11.68 4.43
N LEU A 9 -11.67 -10.68 3.53
CA LEU A 9 -12.14 -10.78 2.16
C LEU A 9 -11.47 -11.94 1.42
N TRP A 10 -10.14 -12.02 1.52
CA TRP A 10 -9.36 -13.07 0.89
C TRP A 10 -9.76 -14.46 1.37
N GLN A 11 -9.76 -14.69 2.69
CA GLN A 11 -9.99 -16.02 3.26
C GLN A 11 -11.45 -16.49 3.16
N ASN A 12 -12.42 -15.57 3.23
CA ASN A 12 -13.84 -15.93 3.36
C ASN A 12 -14.63 -15.84 2.07
N THR A 13 -14.20 -14.99 1.12
CA THR A 13 -14.90 -14.74 -0.14
C THR A 13 -14.05 -15.17 -1.32
N VAL A 14 -12.86 -14.60 -1.50
CA VAL A 14 -12.06 -14.79 -2.73
C VAL A 14 -11.69 -16.25 -2.94
N LYS A 15 -11.20 -16.94 -1.89
CA LYS A 15 -10.83 -18.36 -1.99
C LYS A 15 -12.00 -19.29 -2.36
N LYS A 16 -13.24 -18.87 -2.10
CA LYS A 16 -14.45 -19.67 -2.41
C LYS A 16 -15.03 -19.35 -3.78
N ASP A 17 -14.62 -18.23 -4.37
CA ASP A 17 -15.06 -17.84 -5.69
C ASP A 17 -14.37 -18.70 -6.75
N THR A 18 -15.17 -19.39 -7.56
CA THR A 18 -14.70 -20.25 -8.63
C THR A 18 -14.51 -19.50 -9.95
N ASN A 19 -14.94 -18.23 -10.04
CA ASN A 19 -14.80 -17.43 -11.24
C ASN A 19 -13.42 -16.73 -11.29
N PRO A 20 -12.51 -17.12 -12.19
CA PRO A 20 -11.20 -16.47 -12.33
C PRO A 20 -11.29 -15.05 -12.90
N ASP A 21 -12.42 -14.67 -13.51
CA ASP A 21 -12.65 -13.34 -14.08
C ASP A 21 -13.25 -12.34 -13.08
N SER A 22 -13.45 -12.75 -11.83
CA SER A 22 -13.85 -11.85 -10.75
C SER A 22 -12.75 -10.85 -10.40
N PHE A 23 -13.17 -9.69 -9.89
CA PHE A 23 -12.28 -8.61 -9.45
C PHE A 23 -12.47 -8.34 -7.96
N TYR A 24 -11.36 -8.13 -7.28
CA TYR A 24 -11.31 -7.89 -5.84
C TYR A 24 -10.39 -6.72 -5.52
N GLY A 25 -10.72 -5.96 -4.50
CA GLY A 25 -9.97 -4.76 -4.19
C GLY A 25 -10.34 -4.17 -2.84
N LEU A 26 -9.62 -3.11 -2.48
CA LEU A 26 -9.80 -2.38 -1.25
C LEU A 26 -9.81 -0.89 -1.56
N VAL A 27 -10.75 -0.18 -0.94
CA VAL A 27 -10.77 1.29 -0.85
C VAL A 27 -10.92 1.68 0.61
N HIS A 28 -10.64 2.93 0.93
CA HIS A 28 -10.79 3.43 2.31
C HIS A 28 -12.19 4.02 2.50
N TYR A 29 -12.59 4.19 3.76
CA TYR A 29 -13.88 4.81 4.11
C TYR A 29 -14.00 6.29 3.67
N ARG A 30 -12.87 7.00 3.48
CA ARG A 30 -12.82 8.43 3.12
C ARG A 30 -11.96 8.76 1.90
N ARG A 31 -11.37 7.73 1.28
CA ARG A 31 -10.58 7.86 0.05
C ARG A 31 -11.11 6.87 -0.98
N PHE A 32 -11.64 7.41 -2.07
CA PHE A 32 -12.27 6.63 -3.12
C PHE A 32 -11.54 6.84 -4.44
N LEU A 33 -11.59 5.84 -5.31
CA LEU A 33 -11.19 6.03 -6.70
C LEU A 33 -12.26 6.86 -7.42
N SER A 34 -11.81 7.74 -8.30
CA SER A 34 -12.66 8.61 -9.11
C SER A 34 -12.16 8.67 -10.55
N ALA A 35 -13.11 8.70 -11.47
CA ALA A 35 -12.83 8.92 -12.89
C ALA A 35 -12.20 10.31 -13.11
N LYS A 36 -11.42 10.43 -14.19
CA LYS A 36 -10.74 11.68 -14.54
C LYS A 36 -11.76 12.84 -14.61
N ASN A 37 -11.48 13.91 -13.86
CA ASN A 37 -12.29 15.15 -13.77
C ASN A 37 -13.59 15.07 -12.97
N LYS A 38 -13.90 13.96 -12.29
CA LYS A 38 -15.05 13.89 -11.37
C LYS A 38 -14.63 14.25 -9.94
N LYS A 39 -15.58 14.83 -9.18
CA LYS A 39 -15.46 15.07 -7.73
C LYS A 39 -16.33 14.12 -6.92
N THR A 40 -16.72 12.99 -7.52
CA THR A 40 -17.54 11.95 -6.90
C THR A 40 -16.81 10.61 -6.95
N PRO A 41 -17.08 9.68 -6.01
CA PRO A 41 -16.59 8.31 -6.12
C PRO A 41 -17.03 7.64 -7.42
N LEU A 42 -16.29 6.62 -7.86
CA LEU A 42 -16.73 5.72 -8.92
C LEU A 42 -18.04 5.04 -8.52
N THR A 43 -18.99 5.07 -9.44
CA THR A 43 -20.23 4.28 -9.34
C THR A 43 -19.97 2.83 -9.73
N LYS A 44 -20.89 1.93 -9.34
CA LYS A 44 -20.87 0.52 -9.76
C LYS A 44 -20.82 0.38 -11.28
N THR A 45 -21.66 1.12 -12.00
CA THR A 45 -21.73 1.07 -13.47
C THR A 45 -20.43 1.53 -14.12
N GLU A 46 -19.82 2.60 -13.61
CA GLU A 46 -18.52 3.07 -14.11
C GLU A 46 -17.43 2.03 -13.89
N LEU A 47 -17.37 1.43 -12.69
CA LEU A 47 -16.40 0.38 -12.40
C LEU A 47 -16.60 -0.85 -13.29
N GLN A 48 -17.84 -1.29 -13.50
CA GLN A 48 -18.17 -2.40 -14.40
C GLN A 48 -17.73 -2.10 -15.84
N ASN A 49 -17.99 -0.89 -16.32
CA ASN A 49 -17.54 -0.47 -17.65
C ASN A 49 -16.02 -0.49 -17.77
N LEU A 50 -15.29 -0.02 -16.74
CA LEU A 50 -13.82 -0.08 -16.73
C LEU A 50 -13.30 -1.52 -16.74
N ILE A 51 -13.87 -2.40 -15.91
CA ILE A 51 -13.50 -3.82 -15.87
C ILE A 51 -13.70 -4.48 -17.25
N ASN A 52 -14.76 -4.13 -17.97
CA ASN A 52 -15.04 -4.66 -19.31
C ASN A 52 -14.06 -4.18 -20.38
N LEU A 53 -13.25 -3.13 -20.12
CA LEU A 53 -12.28 -2.56 -21.07
C LEU A 53 -10.91 -3.26 -21.08
N LYS A 54 -10.82 -4.50 -20.57
CA LYS A 54 -9.62 -5.35 -20.48
C LYS A 54 -8.60 -4.98 -19.40
N TYR A 55 -8.92 -4.06 -18.49
CA TYR A 55 -8.02 -3.76 -17.37
C TYR A 55 -8.04 -4.89 -16.35
N GLU A 56 -6.86 -5.39 -15.99
CA GLU A 56 -6.69 -6.43 -14.95
C GLU A 56 -6.23 -5.82 -13.61
N ILE A 57 -5.65 -4.62 -13.67
CA ILE A 57 -5.05 -3.93 -12.53
C ILE A 57 -5.56 -2.48 -12.52
N ILE A 58 -6.27 -2.09 -11.48
CA ILE A 58 -6.68 -0.71 -11.24
C ILE A 58 -6.01 -0.20 -9.97
N LEU A 59 -5.28 0.91 -10.08
CA LEU A 59 -4.51 1.52 -9.01
C LEU A 59 -4.88 2.98 -8.84
N PRO A 60 -4.62 3.58 -7.66
CA PRO A 60 -4.59 5.03 -7.55
C PRO A 60 -3.43 5.57 -8.40
N LYS A 61 -3.45 6.84 -8.78
CA LYS A 61 -2.24 7.51 -9.27
C LYS A 61 -1.17 7.52 -8.18
N LYS A 62 0.08 7.35 -8.58
CA LYS A 62 1.21 7.43 -7.65
C LYS A 62 1.27 8.78 -6.95
N ARG A 63 1.66 8.73 -5.69
CA ARG A 63 2.05 9.92 -4.94
C ARG A 63 3.53 10.18 -5.11
N ASN A 64 3.91 11.40 -5.47
CA ASN A 64 5.30 11.82 -5.62
C ASN A 64 5.86 12.42 -4.31
N TYR A 65 7.08 12.04 -3.97
CA TYR A 65 7.87 12.49 -2.83
C TYR A 65 9.12 13.20 -3.35
N TYR A 66 9.05 14.53 -3.48
CA TYR A 66 10.08 15.30 -4.18
C TYR A 66 11.40 15.42 -3.40
N ILE A 67 11.34 15.35 -2.07
CA ILE A 67 12.48 15.66 -1.18
C ILE A 67 13.00 14.40 -0.46
N GLU A 68 12.38 13.24 -0.65
CA GLU A 68 12.66 12.00 0.09
C GLU A 68 12.43 10.75 -0.76
N ASN A 69 13.20 9.69 -0.51
CA ASN A 69 12.84 8.36 -0.98
C ASN A 69 11.86 7.69 0.01
N LEU A 70 11.16 6.65 -0.44
CA LEU A 70 10.15 5.96 0.37
C LEU A 70 10.70 5.40 1.69
N TYR A 71 11.93 4.88 1.68
CA TYR A 71 12.59 4.36 2.87
C TYR A 71 12.86 5.44 3.91
N SER A 72 13.44 6.57 3.48
CA SER A 72 13.69 7.73 4.34
C SER A 72 12.39 8.35 4.84
N HIS A 73 11.36 8.41 4.00
CA HIS A 73 10.06 8.91 4.41
C HIS A 73 9.44 8.04 5.51
N TYR A 74 9.53 6.72 5.38
CA TYR A 74 9.12 5.79 6.43
C TYR A 74 9.96 6.02 7.70
N ALA A 75 11.28 6.11 7.57
CA ALA A 75 12.20 6.31 8.68
C ALA A 75 11.97 7.63 9.44
N HIS A 76 11.46 8.67 8.79
CA HIS A 76 11.09 9.92 9.47
C HIS A 76 9.70 9.83 10.13
N THR A 77 8.81 9.00 9.57
CA THR A 77 7.43 8.89 10.06
C THR A 77 7.30 7.92 11.22
N LEU A 78 7.96 6.77 11.15
CA LEU A 78 7.85 5.65 12.09
C LEU A 78 9.23 5.23 12.61
N LEU A 79 9.24 4.28 13.55
CA LEU A 79 10.44 3.57 13.93
C LEU A 79 10.85 2.63 12.79
N ILE A 80 12.13 2.64 12.43
CA ILE A 80 12.63 1.94 11.23
C ILE A 80 12.73 0.42 11.42
N GLY A 81 12.90 -0.04 12.67
CA GLY A 81 13.14 -1.46 13.00
C GLY A 81 12.18 -2.45 12.33
N PRO A 82 10.85 -2.24 12.33
CA PRO A 82 9.92 -3.10 11.61
C PRO A 82 10.20 -3.21 10.10
N LEU A 83 10.61 -2.11 9.44
CA LEU A 83 10.93 -2.13 8.00
C LEU A 83 12.26 -2.84 7.73
N ASP A 84 13.27 -2.65 8.59
CA ASP A 84 14.54 -3.37 8.52
C ASP A 84 14.33 -4.89 8.70
N ARG A 85 13.48 -5.28 9.66
CA ARG A 85 13.11 -6.68 9.90
C ARG A 85 12.31 -7.26 8.72
N THR A 86 11.42 -6.47 8.12
CA THR A 86 10.73 -6.83 6.87
C THR A 86 11.72 -7.14 5.75
N ARG A 87 12.76 -6.32 5.58
CA ARG A 87 13.81 -6.57 4.59
C ARG A 87 14.54 -7.89 4.85
N ALA A 88 14.84 -8.21 6.11
CA ALA A 88 15.48 -9.47 6.48
C ALA A 88 14.59 -10.68 6.14
N ILE A 89 13.29 -10.60 6.44
CA ILE A 89 12.31 -11.63 6.08
C ILE A 89 12.23 -11.81 4.57
N ILE A 90 12.19 -10.72 3.80
CA ILE A 90 12.18 -10.80 2.32
C ILE A 90 13.46 -11.45 1.81
N LYS A 91 14.63 -11.07 2.33
CA LYS A 91 15.90 -11.69 1.95
C LYS A 91 15.93 -13.19 2.18
N GLU A 92 15.33 -13.66 3.27
CA GLU A 92 15.31 -15.07 3.65
C GLU A 92 14.24 -15.87 2.88
N LYS A 93 13.01 -15.37 2.82
CA LYS A 93 11.83 -16.13 2.36
C LYS A 93 11.34 -15.77 0.96
N TYR A 94 11.66 -14.56 0.49
CA TYR A 94 11.18 -14.00 -0.78
C TYR A 94 12.33 -13.30 -1.54
N PRO A 95 13.47 -13.97 -1.77
CA PRO A 95 14.69 -13.33 -2.25
C PRO A 95 14.51 -12.61 -3.59
N ASP A 96 13.62 -13.09 -4.46
CA ASP A 96 13.31 -12.47 -5.75
C ASP A 96 12.70 -11.06 -5.63
N PHE A 97 12.07 -10.75 -4.50
CA PHE A 97 11.48 -9.42 -4.22
C PHE A 97 12.48 -8.46 -3.56
N LEU A 98 13.64 -8.95 -3.09
CA LEU A 98 14.63 -8.13 -2.39
C LEU A 98 15.17 -6.98 -3.25
N PRO A 99 15.51 -7.16 -4.55
CA PRO A 99 16.00 -6.06 -5.37
C PRO A 99 15.00 -4.90 -5.44
N GLU A 100 13.71 -5.22 -5.62
CA GLU A 100 12.67 -4.20 -5.71
C GLU A 100 12.38 -3.57 -4.35
N PHE A 101 12.44 -4.33 -3.25
CA PHE A 101 12.38 -3.77 -1.91
C PHE A 101 13.54 -2.80 -1.64
N ASP A 102 14.76 -3.11 -2.05
CA ASP A 102 15.91 -2.22 -1.88
C ASP A 102 15.79 -0.93 -2.71
N ARG A 103 15.03 -0.94 -3.82
CA ARG A 103 14.72 0.28 -4.58
C ARG A 103 13.85 1.28 -3.80
N LEU A 104 13.24 0.91 -2.67
CA LEU A 104 12.58 1.88 -1.79
C LEU A 104 13.53 2.98 -1.30
N LYS A 105 14.85 2.71 -1.27
CA LYS A 105 15.90 3.67 -0.89
C LYS A 105 16.20 4.71 -1.98
N THR A 106 15.72 4.51 -3.21
CA THR A 106 15.92 5.45 -4.32
C THR A 106 14.60 5.95 -4.91
N ARG A 107 13.54 5.14 -4.83
CA ARG A 107 12.20 5.44 -5.34
C ARG A 107 11.58 6.63 -4.62
N ARG A 108 11.01 7.55 -5.40
CA ARG A 108 10.38 8.80 -4.96
C ARG A 108 8.89 8.87 -5.27
N SER A 109 8.27 7.75 -5.65
CA SER A 109 6.84 7.70 -5.91
C SER A 109 6.29 6.30 -5.64
N ALA A 110 5.06 6.19 -5.14
CA ALA A 110 4.41 4.90 -4.98
C ALA A 110 2.88 4.96 -5.05
N HIS A 111 2.25 3.82 -5.31
CA HIS A 111 0.82 3.60 -5.12
C HIS A 111 0.49 3.47 -3.63
N MET A 112 0.11 4.59 -3.02
CA MET A 112 -0.13 4.66 -1.58
C MET A 112 -1.54 4.24 -1.19
N PHE A 113 -1.74 4.08 0.13
CA PHE A 113 -3.03 3.79 0.78
C PHE A 113 -3.57 2.37 0.62
N ASN A 114 -2.82 1.36 0.17
CA ASN A 114 -3.38 0.02 -0.04
C ASN A 114 -4.67 0.01 -0.89
N ILE A 115 -4.85 1.00 -1.77
CA ILE A 115 -6.01 1.07 -2.66
C ILE A 115 -5.63 0.36 -3.95
N PHE A 116 -6.43 -0.62 -4.35
CA PHE A 116 -6.25 -1.35 -5.60
C PHE A 116 -7.52 -2.13 -5.94
N ILE A 117 -7.65 -2.53 -7.20
CA ILE A 117 -8.62 -3.53 -7.67
C ILE A 117 -7.88 -4.42 -8.66
N PHE A 118 -7.83 -5.72 -8.39
CA PHE A 118 -7.13 -6.73 -9.19
C PHE A 118 -8.08 -7.80 -9.67
N LYS A 119 -7.78 -8.39 -10.83
CA LYS A 119 -8.35 -9.67 -11.23
C LYS A 119 -7.95 -10.76 -10.22
N LYS A 120 -8.85 -11.72 -9.98
CA LYS A 120 -8.74 -12.72 -8.90
C LYS A 120 -7.36 -13.41 -8.79
N PRO A 121 -6.74 -13.93 -9.87
CA PRO A 121 -5.47 -14.63 -9.75
C PRO A 121 -4.35 -13.76 -9.17
N LEU A 122 -4.25 -12.50 -9.62
CA LEU A 122 -3.25 -11.56 -9.10
C LEU A 122 -3.58 -11.12 -7.67
N PHE A 123 -4.86 -10.99 -7.33
CA PHE A 123 -5.28 -10.68 -5.97
C PHE A 123 -4.85 -11.76 -4.97
N GLU A 124 -5.04 -13.04 -5.31
CA GLU A 124 -4.66 -14.16 -4.44
C GLU A 124 -3.16 -14.22 -4.24
N GLU A 125 -2.38 -14.12 -5.32
CA GLU A 125 -0.92 -14.09 -5.27
C GLU A 125 -0.40 -12.90 -4.44
N TYR A 126 -0.99 -11.72 -4.60
CA TYR A 126 -0.64 -10.56 -3.81
C TYR A 126 -0.93 -10.78 -2.32
N CYS A 127 -2.08 -11.39 -1.98
CA CYS A 127 -2.42 -11.66 -0.59
C CYS A 127 -1.52 -12.73 0.03
N GLU A 128 -1.15 -13.77 -0.71
CA GLU A 128 -0.17 -14.78 -0.27
C GLU A 128 1.19 -14.14 0.04
N PHE A 129 1.69 -13.29 -0.86
CA PHE A 129 2.92 -12.53 -0.65
C PHE A 129 2.81 -11.60 0.57
N LEU A 130 1.78 -10.75 0.59
CA LEU A 130 1.60 -9.73 1.61
C LEU A 130 1.48 -10.36 3.00
N PHE A 131 0.51 -11.26 3.20
CA PHE A 131 0.26 -11.83 4.52
C PHE A 131 1.33 -12.82 4.94
N GLY A 132 1.99 -13.51 4.01
CA GLY A 132 3.17 -14.32 4.31
C GLY A 132 4.29 -13.49 4.96
N ILE A 133 4.55 -12.30 4.44
CA ILE A 133 5.52 -11.36 5.04
C ILE A 133 5.00 -10.77 6.35
N LEU A 134 3.76 -10.30 6.39
CA LEU A 134 3.22 -9.64 7.59
C LEU A 134 3.12 -10.59 8.79
N PHE A 135 2.73 -11.86 8.59
CA PHE A 135 2.69 -12.85 9.67
C PHE A 135 4.10 -13.28 10.11
N ALA A 136 5.06 -13.38 9.17
CA ALA A 136 6.45 -13.60 9.54
C ALA A 136 6.99 -12.40 10.36
N LEU A 137 6.62 -11.18 10.01
CA LEU A 137 6.99 -9.98 10.75
C LEU A 137 6.38 -9.97 12.14
N GLU A 138 5.08 -10.25 12.26
CA GLU A 138 4.40 -10.37 13.55
C GLU A 138 5.05 -11.42 14.44
N SER A 139 5.30 -12.62 13.91
CA SER A 139 5.93 -13.73 14.63
C SER A 139 7.36 -13.43 15.07
N SER A 140 8.05 -12.55 14.34
CA SER A 140 9.42 -12.16 14.65
C SER A 140 9.54 -11.12 15.77
N LEU A 141 8.41 -10.52 16.21
CA LEU A 141 8.37 -9.48 17.24
C LEU A 141 7.98 -10.08 18.60
N THR A 142 8.69 -9.73 19.66
CA THR A 142 8.28 -10.14 21.01
C THR A 142 7.12 -9.29 21.52
N LYS A 143 6.39 -9.79 22.53
CA LYS A 143 5.31 -9.03 23.16
C LYS A 143 5.83 -7.72 23.78
N GLU A 144 7.03 -7.73 24.33
CA GLU A 144 7.70 -6.57 24.92
C GLU A 144 8.09 -5.54 23.85
N GLU A 145 8.45 -5.97 22.65
CA GLU A 145 8.67 -5.05 21.52
C GLU A 145 7.36 -4.40 21.08
N LEU A 146 6.28 -5.18 21.00
CA LEU A 146 4.96 -4.70 20.58
C LEU A 146 4.37 -3.68 21.56
N THR A 147 4.53 -3.88 22.87
CA THR A 147 4.00 -2.96 23.90
C THR A 147 4.74 -1.63 23.96
N ARG A 148 5.95 -1.53 23.39
CA ARG A 148 6.71 -0.28 23.31
C ARG A 148 6.22 0.66 22.20
N TYR A 149 5.47 0.14 21.22
CA TYR A 149 4.90 0.98 20.19
C TYR A 149 3.64 1.68 20.70
N ASP A 150 3.66 3.01 20.70
CA ASP A 150 2.44 3.78 20.94
C ASP A 150 1.39 3.52 19.84
N GLY A 151 0.15 3.97 20.06
CA GLY A 151 -0.95 3.73 19.12
C GLY A 151 -0.74 4.29 17.70
N PHE A 152 0.21 5.21 17.51
CA PHE A 152 0.59 5.68 16.18
C PHE A 152 1.62 4.73 15.55
N HIS A 153 2.65 4.36 16.29
CA HIS A 153 3.72 3.50 15.80
C HIS A 153 3.24 2.07 15.54
N ALA A 154 2.27 1.57 16.31
CA ALA A 154 1.64 0.26 16.10
C ALA A 154 0.95 0.10 14.72
N ARG A 155 0.81 1.19 13.94
CA ARG A 155 0.29 1.19 12.57
C ARG A 155 1.32 0.75 11.53
N PHE A 156 2.52 0.38 11.94
CA PHE A 156 3.62 0.02 11.04
C PHE A 156 3.25 -1.08 10.05
N PHE A 157 2.43 -2.07 10.43
CA PHE A 157 1.96 -3.13 9.51
C PHE A 157 1.25 -2.54 8.28
N GLY A 158 0.33 -1.60 8.50
CA GLY A 158 -0.37 -0.90 7.43
C GLY A 158 0.56 -0.03 6.58
N ARG A 159 1.59 0.57 7.17
CA ARG A 159 2.57 1.37 6.42
C ARG A 159 3.52 0.52 5.58
N ILE A 160 3.90 -0.63 6.10
CA ILE A 160 4.73 -1.59 5.38
C ILE A 160 3.93 -2.17 4.21
N SER A 161 2.65 -2.52 4.41
CA SER A 161 1.81 -3.03 3.31
C SER A 161 1.67 -2.04 2.16
N GLU A 162 1.57 -0.73 2.46
CA GLU A 162 1.53 0.32 1.41
C GLU A 162 2.78 0.26 0.52
N LEU A 163 3.95 -0.02 1.10
CA LEU A 163 5.21 -0.16 0.35
C LEU A 163 5.28 -1.50 -0.39
N LEU A 164 4.81 -2.58 0.24
CA LEU A 164 4.86 -3.93 -0.31
C LEU A 164 3.99 -4.10 -1.56
N LEU A 165 2.91 -3.32 -1.71
CA LEU A 165 2.09 -3.32 -2.92
C LEU A 165 2.94 -3.08 -4.19
N ASP A 166 3.75 -2.02 -4.15
CA ASP A 166 4.62 -1.66 -5.26
C ASP A 166 5.81 -2.61 -5.39
N VAL A 167 6.33 -3.13 -4.28
CA VAL A 167 7.38 -4.16 -4.33
C VAL A 167 6.88 -5.40 -5.08
N PHE A 168 5.67 -5.85 -4.77
CA PHE A 168 5.04 -6.97 -5.45
C PHE A 168 4.86 -6.70 -6.95
N LEU A 169 4.18 -5.60 -7.29
CA LEU A 169 3.82 -5.30 -8.68
C LEU A 169 5.03 -5.08 -9.58
N TYR A 170 6.06 -4.36 -9.12
CA TYR A 170 7.25 -4.11 -9.94
C TYR A 170 8.21 -5.30 -10.01
N THR A 171 8.18 -6.21 -9.02
CA THR A 171 8.91 -7.49 -9.13
C THR A 171 8.27 -8.34 -10.22
N LYS A 172 6.94 -8.46 -10.22
CA LYS A 172 6.20 -9.26 -11.20
C LYS A 172 6.15 -8.61 -12.59
N PHE A 173 6.05 -7.28 -12.63
CA PHE A 173 5.91 -6.48 -13.83
C PHE A 173 6.87 -5.28 -13.83
N PRO A 174 8.14 -5.48 -14.23
CA PRO A 174 9.14 -4.40 -14.23
C PRO A 174 8.74 -3.15 -15.03
N ASP A 175 7.97 -3.34 -16.12
CA ASP A 175 7.40 -2.28 -16.97
C ASP A 175 5.92 -1.97 -16.65
N LEU A 176 5.49 -2.11 -15.38
CA LEU A 176 4.11 -1.88 -14.91
C LEU A 176 3.47 -0.61 -15.53
N ASP A 177 4.25 0.47 -15.62
CA ASP A 177 3.78 1.78 -16.08
C ASP A 177 3.41 1.84 -17.56
N LYS A 178 3.88 0.88 -18.36
CA LYS A 178 3.64 0.81 -19.80
C LYS A 178 2.60 -0.26 -20.17
N ARG A 179 2.09 -0.99 -19.17
CA ARG A 179 1.16 -2.09 -19.40
C ARG A 179 -0.21 -1.58 -19.84
N PRO A 180 -0.78 -2.11 -20.93
CA PRO A 180 -2.08 -1.67 -21.44
C PRO A 180 -3.26 -2.10 -20.56
N ASP A 181 -3.07 -3.12 -19.71
CA ASP A 181 -4.05 -3.68 -18.79
C ASP A 181 -4.00 -3.06 -17.38
N VAL A 182 -3.18 -2.02 -17.18
CA VAL A 182 -3.09 -1.24 -15.93
C VAL A 182 -3.81 0.11 -16.10
N LEU A 183 -4.69 0.44 -15.17
CA LEU A 183 -5.41 1.72 -15.12
C LEU A 183 -5.12 2.47 -13.81
N GLU A 184 -4.50 3.64 -13.91
CA GLU A 184 -4.35 4.55 -12.77
C GLU A 184 -5.50 5.58 -12.68
N LEU A 185 -6.19 5.62 -11.55
CA LEU A 185 -7.31 6.53 -11.28
C LEU A 185 -6.98 7.55 -10.17
N LYS A 186 -7.69 8.68 -10.17
CA LYS A 186 -7.47 9.71 -9.15
C LYS A 186 -8.05 9.23 -7.81
N VAL A 187 -7.34 9.49 -6.72
CA VAL A 187 -7.90 9.38 -5.37
C VAL A 187 -8.66 10.65 -5.02
N LEU A 188 -9.94 10.49 -4.67
CA LEU A 188 -10.79 11.51 -4.09
C LEU A 188 -10.75 11.40 -2.56
N GLU A 189 -10.26 12.43 -1.89
CA GLU A 189 -10.34 12.56 -0.43
C GLU A 189 -11.59 13.38 -0.07
N LEU A 190 -12.46 12.83 0.78
CA LEU A 190 -13.70 13.52 1.19
C LEU A 190 -13.51 14.51 2.34
N GLU A 191 -12.41 14.39 3.08
CA GLU A 191 -12.10 15.28 4.19
C GLU A 191 -11.17 16.42 3.75
N PRO A 192 -11.39 17.66 4.23
CA PRO A 192 -10.47 18.76 3.98
C PRO A 192 -9.12 18.49 4.66
N VAL A 193 -8.03 18.66 3.90
CA VAL A 193 -6.66 18.50 4.41
C VAL A 193 -6.09 19.86 4.78
N ASN A 194 -5.60 19.99 6.03
CA ASN A 194 -4.83 21.15 6.43
C ASN A 194 -3.38 21.03 5.91
N TRP A 195 -3.15 21.58 4.71
CA TRP A 195 -1.85 21.50 4.03
C TRP A 195 -0.72 22.20 4.80
N ILE A 196 -1.00 23.28 5.52
CA ILE A 196 0.01 24.03 6.28
C ILE A 196 0.55 23.16 7.43
N GLU A 197 -0.34 22.58 8.23
CA GLU A 197 0.05 21.69 9.33
C GLU A 197 0.80 20.46 8.80
N LYS A 198 0.33 19.89 7.68
CA LYS A 198 0.94 18.71 7.06
C LYS A 198 2.35 18.96 6.55
N ILE A 199 2.58 20.08 5.86
CA ILE A 199 3.90 20.47 5.37
C ILE A 199 4.83 20.80 6.53
N SER A 200 4.35 21.55 7.54
CA SER A 200 5.14 21.90 8.73
C SER A 200 5.61 20.65 9.48
N ASN A 201 4.70 19.71 9.76
CA ASN A 201 5.07 18.46 10.44
C ASN A 201 6.04 17.60 9.61
N PHE A 202 5.91 17.61 8.28
CA PHE A 202 6.87 16.94 7.39
C PHE A 202 8.28 17.53 7.47
N LEU A 203 8.39 18.86 7.42
CA LEU A 203 9.68 19.54 7.53
C LEU A 203 10.31 19.33 8.92
N LEU A 204 9.51 19.36 9.99
CA LEU A 204 9.97 19.08 11.35
C LEU A 204 10.48 17.64 11.51
N ALA A 205 9.78 16.66 10.95
CA ALA A 205 10.22 15.26 10.98
C ALA A 205 11.53 15.07 10.22
N LYS A 206 11.64 15.69 9.04
CA LYS A 206 12.81 15.58 8.17
C LYS A 206 14.06 16.25 8.72
N PHE A 207 13.96 17.51 9.12
CA PHE A 207 15.14 18.34 9.45
C PHE A 207 15.45 18.38 10.94
N PHE A 208 14.47 18.12 11.80
CA PHE A 208 14.61 18.24 13.26
C PHE A 208 14.38 16.90 13.99
N GLY A 209 14.23 15.78 13.24
CA GLY A 209 14.07 14.44 13.81
C GLY A 209 12.79 14.23 14.62
N LYS A 210 11.84 15.16 14.56
CA LYS A 210 10.61 15.11 15.37
C LYS A 210 9.63 14.08 14.79
N LYS A 211 9.51 12.92 15.44
CA LYS A 211 8.57 11.86 15.04
C LYS A 211 7.12 12.35 15.08
N TYR A 212 6.32 11.82 14.16
CA TYR A 212 4.89 12.09 14.10
C TYR A 212 4.18 11.48 15.32
N LYS A 213 3.25 12.24 15.91
CA LYS A 213 2.37 11.78 17.00
C LYS A 213 0.94 11.44 16.53
N LYS A 214 0.56 11.92 15.34
CA LYS A 214 -0.75 11.69 14.70
C LYS A 214 -0.61 11.78 13.17
N SER A 215 -1.55 11.16 12.45
CA SER A 215 -1.65 11.32 11.00
C SER A 215 -2.23 12.70 10.67
N CYS A 216 -1.56 13.46 9.79
CA CYS A 216 -2.02 14.75 9.27
C CYS A 216 -2.59 14.64 7.85
#